data_AF-A0A841QAP3-F1
#
_entry.id   AF-A0A841QAP3-F1
#
_cell.length_a   1.000
_cell.length_b   1.000
_cell.length_c   1.000
_cell.angle_alpha   90.00
_cell.angle_beta   90.00
_cell.angle_gamma   90.00
#
_symmetry.space_group_name_H-M   'P 1'
#
loop_
_entity.id
_entity.type
_entity.pdbx_description
1 polymer ?
#
loop_
_entity_poly.entity_id
_entity_poly.type
_entity_poly.pdbx_seq_one_letter_code
_entity_poly.pdbx_strand_id
1 'polypeptide(L)'
;MSKKIRVLVAKPGLDGHDRGALIIAQALRDHGMEVIYTGLRQSPAQIAQAAIQEDVDVVGLSSLSGAHMSLFPKVVDLLKEKNAGDIPVVGGGVIPAEDIPILEEKGVKKVFTPGTSTDVVASYIKQLVYGTELTEPPSKIAHIGIAVKSIENSLHFYHNVLGLKLLGMEEVPSEQVKVAFFGIGESSIELLEPLSDDSVIAKYIEKKGEGIHHIAFEVKELAERLKVYQEQQVPLIHETPKEGAHGSQIAFLHPKAANGVLFELCEHKKED
;
A
#
# COMPACT_ATOMS: atom_id res chain seq x y z
N MET A 1 16.26 7.22 16.08
CA MET A 1 16.65 6.48 14.88
C MET A 1 15.71 5.29 14.77
N SER A 2 15.03 5.10 13.64
CA SER A 2 14.19 3.90 13.43
C SER A 2 15.06 2.64 13.46
N LYS A 3 14.54 1.54 14.04
CA LYS A 3 15.21 0.23 14.03
C LYS A 3 15.39 -0.17 12.56
N LYS A 4 16.59 -0.56 12.14
CA LYS A 4 16.83 -1.08 10.79
C LYS A 4 16.30 -2.51 10.69
N ILE A 5 15.78 -2.91 9.52
CA ILE A 5 15.46 -4.31 9.24
C ILE A 5 16.75 -5.13 9.34
N ARG A 6 16.74 -6.18 10.17
CA ARG A 6 17.82 -7.15 10.34
C ARG A 6 17.50 -8.40 9.52
N VAL A 7 18.34 -8.73 8.56
CA VAL A 7 18.16 -9.88 7.66
C VAL A 7 19.29 -10.90 7.86
N LEU A 8 18.93 -12.15 8.18
CA LEU A 8 19.87 -13.26 8.17
C LEU A 8 19.93 -13.87 6.76
N VAL A 9 21.05 -13.73 6.06
CA VAL A 9 21.28 -14.43 4.79
C VAL A 9 22.07 -15.71 5.06
N ALA A 10 21.46 -16.85 4.76
CA ALA A 10 22.03 -18.16 5.09
C ALA A 10 22.07 -19.14 3.91
N LYS A 11 23.04 -20.04 3.97
CA LYS A 11 23.22 -21.15 3.02
C LYS A 11 23.10 -22.49 3.72
N PRO A 12 21.93 -23.15 3.65
CA PRO A 12 21.73 -24.41 4.34
C PRO A 12 22.44 -25.58 3.64
N GLY A 13 22.86 -26.56 4.42
CA GLY A 13 23.35 -27.85 3.93
C GLY A 13 24.79 -27.82 3.47
N LEU A 14 25.11 -28.40 2.31
CA LEU A 14 26.47 -28.49 1.77
C LEU A 14 26.71 -27.56 0.57
N ASP A 15 25.77 -26.66 0.30
CA ASP A 15 25.83 -25.79 -0.87
C ASP A 15 27.00 -24.80 -0.76
N GLY A 16 27.96 -24.92 -1.70
CA GLY A 16 29.14 -24.07 -1.79
C GLY A 16 28.96 -22.81 -2.64
N HIS A 17 27.81 -22.59 -3.27
CA HIS A 17 27.60 -21.45 -4.16
C HIS A 17 27.26 -20.18 -3.37
N ASP A 18 28.22 -19.31 -3.09
CA ASP A 18 28.01 -18.11 -2.27
C ASP A 18 27.68 -16.85 -3.07
N ARG A 19 28.10 -16.75 -4.33
CA ARG A 19 28.04 -15.50 -5.13
C ARG A 19 26.67 -14.83 -5.10
N GLY A 20 25.59 -15.60 -5.32
CA GLY A 20 24.22 -15.06 -5.27
C GLY A 20 23.86 -14.52 -3.89
N ALA A 21 24.18 -15.27 -2.82
CA ALA A 21 23.92 -14.85 -1.45
C ALA A 21 24.73 -13.59 -1.06
N LEU A 22 25.98 -13.47 -1.52
CA LEU A 22 26.83 -12.29 -1.27
C LEU A 22 26.32 -11.06 -2.01
N ILE A 23 25.85 -11.20 -3.26
CA ILE A 23 25.24 -10.11 -4.03
C ILE A 23 23.96 -9.62 -3.33
N ILE A 24 23.08 -10.54 -2.94
CA ILE A 24 21.86 -10.18 -2.17
C ILE A 24 22.25 -9.50 -0.85
N ALA A 25 23.21 -10.06 -0.11
CA ALA A 25 23.63 -9.48 1.16
C ALA A 25 24.18 -8.06 1.01
N GLN A 26 24.95 -7.78 -0.06
CA GLN A 26 25.41 -6.42 -0.34
C GLN A 26 24.25 -5.50 -0.73
N ALA A 27 23.39 -5.94 -1.66
CA ALA A 27 22.30 -5.11 -2.14
C ALA A 27 21.28 -4.75 -1.04
N LEU A 28 21.00 -5.67 -0.10
CA LEU A 28 20.15 -5.38 1.05
C LEU A 28 20.78 -4.34 2.00
N ARG A 29 22.12 -4.33 2.16
CA ARG A 29 22.83 -3.26 2.89
C ARG A 29 22.72 -1.92 2.18
N ASP A 30 22.85 -1.92 0.85
CA ASP A 30 22.68 -0.72 0.03
C ASP A 30 21.25 -0.15 0.18
N HIS A 31 20.26 -1.01 0.44
CA HIS A 31 18.87 -0.64 0.75
C HIS A 31 18.63 -0.25 2.23
N GLY A 32 19.69 -0.09 3.02
CA GLY A 32 19.62 0.40 4.40
C GLY A 32 19.36 -0.65 5.47
N MET A 33 19.33 -1.94 5.11
CA MET A 33 19.13 -3.05 6.05
C MET A 33 20.43 -3.45 6.74
N GLU A 34 20.32 -4.03 7.93
CA GLU A 34 21.43 -4.70 8.60
C GLU A 34 21.45 -6.18 8.21
N VAL A 35 22.56 -6.65 7.64
CA VAL A 35 22.62 -8.00 7.06
C VAL A 35 23.68 -8.85 7.74
N ILE A 36 23.22 -9.94 8.36
CA ILE A 36 24.03 -10.98 8.97
C ILE A 36 24.18 -12.11 7.96
N TYR A 37 25.40 -12.39 7.51
CA TYR A 37 25.68 -13.51 6.61
C TYR A 37 26.29 -14.67 7.39
N THR A 38 25.64 -15.84 7.36
CA THR A 38 26.06 -16.99 8.18
C THR A 38 27.30 -17.72 7.64
N GLY A 39 27.77 -17.35 6.44
CA GLY A 39 28.74 -18.15 5.71
C GLY A 39 28.13 -19.41 5.10
N LEU A 40 29.01 -20.27 4.60
CA LEU A 40 28.64 -21.51 3.94
C LEU A 40 28.36 -22.64 4.93
N ARG A 41 27.68 -23.67 4.43
CA ARG A 41 27.53 -24.98 5.05
C ARG A 41 26.89 -25.00 6.45
N GLN A 42 25.81 -24.24 6.62
CA GLN A 42 25.11 -24.20 7.90
C GLN A 42 24.00 -25.25 7.95
N SER A 43 23.86 -25.94 9.08
CA SER A 43 22.69 -26.80 9.30
C SER A 43 21.42 -25.96 9.54
N PRO A 44 20.22 -26.47 9.25
CA PRO A 44 18.97 -25.79 9.59
C PRO A 44 18.87 -25.36 11.06
N ALA A 45 19.40 -26.18 11.98
CA ALA A 45 19.42 -25.87 13.42
C ALA A 45 20.33 -24.68 13.75
N GLN A 46 21.51 -24.60 13.14
CA GLN A 46 22.40 -23.45 13.30
C GLN A 46 21.78 -22.17 12.74
N ILE A 47 21.09 -22.25 11.60
CA ILE A 47 20.43 -21.10 10.99
C ILE A 47 19.30 -20.59 11.89
N ALA A 48 18.42 -21.46 12.36
CA ALA A 48 17.33 -21.08 13.26
C ALA A 48 17.87 -20.50 14.58
N GLN A 49 18.94 -21.08 15.12
CA GLN A 49 19.60 -20.55 16.32
C GLN A 49 20.20 -19.16 16.08
N ALA A 50 20.91 -18.96 14.97
CA ALA A 50 21.51 -17.67 14.62
C ALA A 50 20.43 -16.60 14.42
N ALA A 51 19.32 -16.92 13.74
CA ALA A 51 18.21 -16.00 13.53
C ALA A 51 17.65 -15.46 14.86
N ILE A 52 17.47 -16.34 15.85
CA ILE A 52 16.97 -15.97 17.17
C ILE A 52 18.00 -15.19 17.97
N GLN A 53 19.26 -15.65 17.98
CA GLN A 53 20.34 -14.99 18.74
C GLN A 53 20.62 -13.58 18.22
N GLU A 54 20.49 -13.38 16.92
CA GLU A 54 20.73 -12.10 16.25
C GLU A 54 19.47 -11.21 16.20
N ASP A 55 18.33 -11.62 16.78
CA ASP A 55 17.07 -10.86 16.76
C ASP A 55 16.73 -10.35 15.34
N VAL A 56 16.71 -11.26 14.36
CA VAL A 56 16.48 -10.88 12.95
C VAL A 56 14.99 -10.74 12.64
N ASP A 57 14.66 -9.78 11.79
CA ASP A 57 13.29 -9.56 11.33
C ASP A 57 12.93 -10.49 10.16
N VAL A 58 13.92 -11.01 9.39
CA VAL A 58 13.70 -11.95 8.27
C VAL A 58 14.88 -12.91 8.10
N VAL A 59 14.60 -14.16 7.71
CA VAL A 59 15.60 -15.13 7.25
C VAL A 59 15.52 -15.30 5.74
N GLY A 60 16.61 -15.04 5.02
CA GLY A 60 16.78 -15.32 3.59
C GLY A 60 17.65 -16.56 3.34
N LEU A 61 17.07 -17.62 2.79
CA LEU A 61 17.78 -18.86 2.46
C LEU A 61 18.18 -18.90 0.99
N SER A 62 19.42 -19.30 0.71
CA SER A 62 19.94 -19.46 -0.65
C SER A 62 20.34 -20.90 -0.96
N SER A 63 19.80 -21.48 -2.03
CA SER A 63 20.10 -22.84 -2.50
C SER A 63 20.28 -22.92 -4.02
N LEU A 64 21.39 -23.50 -4.46
CA LEU A 64 21.69 -23.86 -5.85
C LEU A 64 22.01 -25.37 -5.97
N SER A 65 21.94 -26.12 -4.87
CA SER A 65 22.30 -27.55 -4.81
C SER A 65 21.11 -28.51 -4.98
N GLY A 66 19.90 -27.99 -5.19
CA GLY A 66 18.67 -28.77 -5.28
C GLY A 66 18.11 -29.27 -3.94
N ALA A 67 18.73 -28.91 -2.81
CA ALA A 67 18.30 -29.35 -1.49
C ALA A 67 17.24 -28.44 -0.81
N HIS A 68 16.67 -27.48 -1.54
CA HIS A 68 15.70 -26.51 -0.99
C HIS A 68 14.46 -27.18 -0.41
N MET A 69 13.95 -28.24 -1.06
CA MET A 69 12.74 -28.95 -0.62
C MET A 69 12.85 -29.63 0.74
N SER A 70 14.06 -30.02 1.15
CA SER A 70 14.31 -30.61 2.46
C SER A 70 14.78 -29.58 3.48
N LEU A 71 15.60 -28.60 3.05
CA LEU A 71 16.29 -27.70 3.97
C LEU A 71 15.46 -26.47 4.34
N PHE A 72 14.73 -25.86 3.40
CA PHE A 72 13.99 -24.62 3.69
C PHE A 72 12.83 -24.87 4.66
N PRO A 73 11.95 -25.87 4.43
CA PRO A 73 10.89 -26.20 5.40
C PRO A 73 11.46 -26.54 6.77
N LYS A 74 12.61 -27.21 6.84
CA LYS A 74 13.20 -27.59 8.12
C LYS A 74 13.64 -26.37 8.94
N VAL A 75 14.11 -25.29 8.30
CA VAL A 75 14.39 -24.03 9.01
C VAL A 75 13.11 -23.40 9.55
N VAL A 76 12.04 -23.37 8.74
CA VAL A 76 10.72 -22.86 9.17
C VAL A 76 10.20 -23.64 10.39
N ASP A 77 10.24 -24.97 10.33
CA ASP A 77 9.80 -25.83 11.43
C ASP A 77 10.62 -25.60 12.71
N LEU A 78 11.94 -25.50 12.58
CA LEU A 78 12.83 -25.27 13.73
C LEU A 78 12.65 -23.88 14.36
N LEU A 79 12.32 -22.86 13.57
CA LEU A 79 11.94 -21.54 14.10
C LEU A 79 10.64 -21.64 14.92
N LYS A 80 9.63 -22.33 14.40
CA LYS A 80 8.37 -22.59 15.13
C LYS A 80 8.59 -23.38 16.41
N GLU A 81 9.36 -24.47 16.36
CA GLU A 81 9.71 -25.30 17.52
C GLU A 81 10.42 -24.50 18.63
N LYS A 82 11.14 -23.43 18.26
CA LYS A 82 11.86 -22.55 19.18
C LYS A 82 11.08 -21.29 19.59
N ASN A 83 9.77 -21.23 19.33
CA ASN A 83 8.90 -20.07 19.60
C ASN A 83 9.31 -18.78 18.84
N ALA A 84 9.89 -18.92 17.66
CA ALA A 84 10.29 -17.82 16.78
C ALA A 84 9.63 -17.95 15.39
N GLY A 85 8.41 -18.50 15.35
CA GLY A 85 7.66 -18.73 14.12
C GLY A 85 7.11 -17.46 13.47
N ASP A 86 7.21 -16.33 14.16
CA ASP A 86 6.93 -14.98 13.68
C ASP A 86 8.02 -14.45 12.74
N ILE A 87 9.25 -14.97 12.82
CA ILE A 87 10.34 -14.61 11.89
C ILE A 87 10.04 -15.23 10.51
N PRO A 88 9.67 -14.45 9.49
CA PRO A 88 9.39 -14.97 8.16
C PRO A 88 10.64 -15.48 7.48
N VAL A 89 10.47 -16.55 6.68
CA VAL A 89 11.54 -17.14 5.86
C VAL A 89 11.25 -16.89 4.39
N VAL A 90 12.21 -16.33 3.66
CA VAL A 90 12.20 -16.23 2.19
C VAL A 90 13.29 -17.13 1.61
N GLY A 91 13.08 -17.60 0.37
CA GLY A 91 13.99 -18.50 -0.33
C GLY A 91 14.51 -17.89 -1.62
N GLY A 92 15.66 -18.35 -2.09
CA GLY A 92 16.13 -18.02 -3.43
C GLY A 92 17.24 -18.93 -3.95
N GLY A 93 17.54 -18.77 -5.24
CA GLY A 93 18.54 -19.56 -5.97
C GLY A 93 17.92 -20.31 -7.15
N VAL A 94 18.52 -21.43 -7.55
CA VAL A 94 18.03 -22.23 -8.69
C VAL A 94 16.99 -23.22 -8.18
N ILE A 95 15.73 -22.78 -8.17
CA ILE A 95 14.59 -23.54 -7.65
C ILE A 95 13.60 -23.81 -8.80
N PRO A 96 13.25 -25.07 -9.08
CA PRO A 96 12.25 -25.44 -10.09
C PRO A 96 10.89 -24.78 -9.84
N ALA A 97 10.18 -24.43 -10.91
CA ALA A 97 8.88 -23.76 -10.79
C ALA A 97 7.84 -24.64 -10.10
N GLU A 98 7.88 -25.96 -10.28
CA GLU A 98 6.98 -26.90 -9.59
C GLU A 98 7.20 -26.98 -8.06
N ASP A 99 8.40 -26.64 -7.58
CA ASP A 99 8.75 -26.73 -6.16
C ASP A 99 8.29 -25.49 -5.37
N ILE A 100 8.16 -24.34 -6.04
CA ILE A 100 7.84 -23.05 -5.39
C ILE A 100 6.50 -23.10 -4.63
N PRO A 101 5.37 -23.55 -5.21
CA PRO A 101 4.11 -23.60 -4.48
C PRO A 101 4.18 -24.50 -3.24
N ILE A 102 4.94 -25.59 -3.31
CA ILE A 102 5.10 -26.54 -2.21
C ILE A 102 5.95 -25.92 -1.08
N LEU A 103 6.98 -25.17 -1.43
CA LEU A 103 7.76 -24.40 -0.44
C LEU A 103 6.91 -23.33 0.25
N GLU A 104 6.06 -22.65 -0.52
CA GLU A 104 5.15 -21.61 0.01
C GLU A 104 4.11 -22.21 0.97
N GLU A 105 3.52 -23.36 0.63
CA GLU A 105 2.63 -24.11 1.52
C GLU A 105 3.33 -24.53 2.83
N LYS A 106 4.63 -24.86 2.75
CA LYS A 106 5.47 -25.21 3.91
C LYS A 106 5.96 -24.01 4.72
N GLY A 107 5.54 -22.79 4.38
CA GLY A 107 5.76 -21.58 5.18
C GLY A 107 6.92 -20.71 4.72
N VAL A 108 7.53 -20.97 3.55
CA VAL A 108 8.43 -20.02 2.90
C VAL A 108 7.59 -18.90 2.29
N LYS A 109 7.76 -17.65 2.71
CA LYS A 109 6.89 -16.52 2.30
C LYS A 109 6.98 -16.17 0.82
N LYS A 110 8.18 -16.31 0.23
CA LYS A 110 8.43 -16.09 -1.19
C LYS A 110 9.70 -16.78 -1.64
N VAL A 111 9.72 -17.20 -2.91
CA VAL A 111 10.92 -17.71 -3.58
C VAL A 111 11.36 -16.78 -4.71
N PHE A 112 12.64 -16.41 -4.72
CA PHE A 112 13.27 -15.60 -5.76
C PHE A 112 14.23 -16.43 -6.62
N THR A 113 13.94 -16.49 -7.92
CA THR A 113 14.71 -17.28 -8.90
C THR A 113 15.73 -16.42 -9.64
N PRO A 114 16.66 -17.02 -10.43
CA PRO A 114 17.69 -16.25 -11.14
C PRO A 114 17.06 -15.20 -12.07
N GLY A 115 17.64 -14.00 -12.07
CA GLY A 115 17.13 -12.85 -12.83
C GLY A 115 16.22 -11.91 -12.04
N THR A 116 15.79 -12.29 -10.83
CA THR A 116 15.09 -11.36 -9.92
C THR A 116 15.98 -10.16 -9.59
N SER A 117 15.45 -8.94 -9.77
CA SER A 117 16.16 -7.71 -9.36
C SER A 117 16.37 -7.66 -7.85
N THR A 118 17.53 -7.17 -7.41
CA THR A 118 17.82 -6.90 -6.01
C THR A 118 16.85 -5.91 -5.37
N ASP A 119 16.35 -4.93 -6.14
CA ASP A 119 15.38 -3.94 -5.67
C ASP A 119 14.03 -4.59 -5.34
N VAL A 120 13.64 -5.61 -6.11
CA VAL A 120 12.41 -6.38 -5.87
C VAL A 120 12.53 -7.19 -4.59
N VAL A 121 13.68 -7.83 -4.35
CA VAL A 121 13.94 -8.56 -3.10
C VAL A 121 13.91 -7.62 -1.90
N ALA A 122 14.57 -6.47 -1.98
CA ALA A 122 14.61 -5.48 -0.91
C ALA A 122 13.22 -4.89 -0.61
N SER A 123 12.47 -4.54 -1.66
CA SER A 123 11.10 -4.02 -1.51
C SER A 123 10.16 -5.04 -0.89
N TYR A 124 10.25 -6.31 -1.31
CA TYR A 124 9.45 -7.38 -0.72
C TYR A 124 9.78 -7.59 0.77
N ILE A 125 11.06 -7.58 1.16
CA ILE A 125 11.47 -7.69 2.57
C ILE A 125 10.92 -6.51 3.39
N LYS A 126 10.97 -5.28 2.86
CA LYS A 126 10.38 -4.10 3.53
C LYS A 126 8.88 -4.30 3.74
N GLN A 127 8.17 -4.72 2.70
CA GLN A 127 6.73 -5.01 2.78
C GLN A 127 6.43 -6.13 3.79
N LEU A 128 7.28 -7.15 3.86
CA LEU A 128 7.10 -8.28 4.76
C LEU A 128 7.24 -7.90 6.24
N VAL A 129 8.13 -6.95 6.55
CA VAL A 129 8.43 -6.54 7.94
C VAL A 129 7.54 -5.39 8.39
N TYR A 130 7.35 -4.37 7.55
CA TYR A 130 6.59 -3.16 7.90
C TYR A 130 5.12 -3.20 7.44
N GLY A 131 4.74 -4.21 6.65
CA GLY A 131 3.50 -4.17 5.88
C GLY A 131 3.62 -3.26 4.67
N THR A 132 2.53 -3.11 3.92
CA THR A 132 2.47 -2.18 2.80
C THR A 132 2.43 -0.76 3.38
N GLU A 133 3.58 -0.08 3.45
CA GLU A 133 3.60 1.33 3.85
C GLU A 133 3.06 2.21 2.72
N LEU A 134 2.34 3.27 3.08
CA LEU A 134 1.95 4.29 2.11
C LEU A 134 3.21 4.93 1.52
N THR A 135 3.35 4.87 0.20
CA THR A 135 4.55 5.33 -0.53
C THR A 135 4.81 6.82 -0.33
N GLU A 136 3.76 7.61 -0.10
CA GLU A 136 3.83 9.04 0.19
C GLU A 136 2.56 9.55 0.90
N PRO A 137 2.60 10.68 1.63
CA PRO A 137 1.39 11.35 2.09
C PRO A 137 0.61 11.96 0.90
N PRO A 138 -0.69 12.32 1.09
CA PRO A 138 -1.40 13.09 0.07
C PRO A 138 -0.68 14.41 -0.24
N SER A 139 -0.70 14.83 -1.52
CA SER A 139 0.11 15.94 -2.00
C SER A 139 -0.50 17.31 -1.70
N LYS A 140 -1.82 17.42 -1.77
CA LYS A 140 -2.58 18.64 -1.46
C LYS A 140 -4.05 18.34 -1.18
N ILE A 141 -4.78 19.36 -0.73
CA ILE A 141 -6.24 19.37 -0.80
C ILE A 141 -6.61 19.57 -2.27
N ALA A 142 -7.30 18.60 -2.85
CA ALA A 142 -7.81 18.72 -4.22
C ALA A 142 -8.99 19.69 -4.22
N HIS A 143 -10.05 19.34 -3.48
CA HIS A 143 -11.27 20.12 -3.40
C HIS A 143 -11.99 19.99 -2.07
N ILE A 144 -12.88 20.94 -1.80
CA ILE A 144 -13.88 20.85 -0.73
C ILE A 144 -15.26 20.81 -1.37
N GLY A 145 -15.96 19.70 -1.20
CA GLY A 145 -17.33 19.53 -1.67
C GLY A 145 -18.34 20.14 -0.70
N ILE A 146 -19.24 20.97 -1.20
CA ILE A 146 -20.28 21.66 -0.44
C ILE A 146 -21.64 21.30 -1.04
N ALA A 147 -22.47 20.62 -0.26
CA ALA A 147 -23.82 20.26 -0.65
C ALA A 147 -24.73 21.50 -0.63
N VAL A 148 -25.38 21.78 -1.75
CA VAL A 148 -26.33 22.88 -1.93
C VAL A 148 -27.61 22.38 -2.59
N LYS A 149 -28.74 23.00 -2.28
CA LYS A 149 -30.03 22.71 -2.94
C LYS A 149 -30.08 23.25 -4.36
N SER A 150 -29.38 24.35 -4.60
CA SER A 150 -29.31 25.02 -5.89
C SER A 150 -27.99 25.76 -6.02
N ILE A 151 -27.19 25.34 -7.00
CA ILE A 151 -26.01 26.07 -7.46
C ILE A 151 -26.42 27.45 -7.91
N GLU A 152 -27.52 27.59 -8.66
CA GLU A 152 -27.99 28.89 -9.17
C GLU A 152 -28.17 29.91 -8.03
N ASN A 153 -28.85 29.52 -6.96
CA ASN A 153 -29.04 30.37 -5.78
C ASN A 153 -27.73 30.64 -5.01
N SER A 154 -26.80 29.69 -5.05
CA SER A 154 -25.52 29.79 -4.35
C SER A 154 -24.46 30.59 -5.12
N LEU A 155 -24.58 30.67 -6.45
CA LEU A 155 -23.60 31.29 -7.36
C LEU A 155 -23.25 32.71 -6.92
N HIS A 156 -24.24 33.52 -6.56
CA HIS A 156 -24.03 34.90 -6.17
C HIS A 156 -23.04 35.02 -5.00
N PHE A 157 -23.17 34.16 -3.98
CA PHE A 157 -22.29 34.22 -2.82
C PHE A 157 -20.85 33.82 -3.18
N TYR A 158 -20.66 32.67 -3.84
CA TYR A 158 -19.31 32.17 -4.13
C TYR A 158 -18.60 33.00 -5.21
N HIS A 159 -19.32 33.42 -6.25
CA HIS A 159 -18.75 34.19 -7.35
C HIS A 159 -18.64 35.68 -7.02
N ASN A 160 -19.72 36.33 -6.58
CA ASN A 160 -19.76 37.79 -6.47
C ASN A 160 -19.36 38.29 -5.08
N VAL A 161 -19.68 37.58 -4.01
CA VAL A 161 -19.37 38.00 -2.63
C VAL A 161 -17.96 37.55 -2.24
N LEU A 162 -17.63 36.27 -2.41
CA LEU A 162 -16.29 35.75 -2.14
C LEU A 162 -15.28 36.04 -3.25
N GLY A 163 -15.76 36.38 -4.46
CA GLY A 163 -14.89 36.72 -5.59
C GLY A 163 -14.21 35.51 -6.24
N LEU A 164 -14.70 34.29 -6.01
CA LEU A 164 -14.08 33.09 -6.57
C LEU A 164 -14.40 32.94 -8.06
N LYS A 165 -13.41 32.51 -8.83
CA LYS A 165 -13.56 32.30 -10.27
C LYS A 165 -14.30 30.98 -10.51
N LEU A 166 -15.48 31.05 -11.15
CA LEU A 166 -16.15 29.88 -11.70
C LEU A 166 -15.32 29.33 -12.86
N LEU A 167 -14.86 28.10 -12.72
CA LEU A 167 -14.04 27.40 -13.71
C LEU A 167 -14.91 26.64 -14.73
N GLY A 168 -16.06 26.14 -14.29
CA GLY A 168 -16.99 25.40 -15.12
C GLY A 168 -18.10 24.76 -14.31
N MET A 169 -19.00 24.09 -15.02
CA MET A 169 -20.04 23.26 -14.43
C MET A 169 -20.16 21.97 -15.23
N GLU A 170 -20.39 20.86 -14.55
CA GLU A 170 -20.61 19.57 -15.19
C GLU A 170 -21.69 18.77 -14.47
N GLU A 171 -22.35 17.88 -15.20
CA GLU A 171 -23.21 16.86 -14.60
C GLU A 171 -22.42 15.56 -14.50
N VAL A 172 -22.51 14.90 -13.35
CA VAL A 172 -21.88 13.61 -13.07
C VAL A 172 -23.00 12.60 -12.83
N PRO A 173 -23.55 11.97 -13.90
CA PRO A 173 -24.73 11.11 -13.77
C PRO A 173 -24.49 9.89 -12.88
N SER A 174 -23.26 9.36 -12.84
CA SER A 174 -22.88 8.22 -11.99
C SER A 174 -23.11 8.51 -10.50
N GLU A 175 -22.95 9.78 -10.09
CA GLU A 175 -23.12 10.23 -8.72
C GLU A 175 -24.44 10.99 -8.51
N GLN A 176 -25.26 11.15 -9.56
CA GLN A 176 -26.52 11.89 -9.56
C GLN A 176 -26.39 13.34 -9.03
N VAL A 177 -25.31 14.01 -9.42
CA VAL A 177 -25.03 15.40 -9.01
C VAL A 177 -24.67 16.29 -10.19
N LYS A 178 -25.02 17.56 -10.07
CA LYS A 178 -24.47 18.66 -10.85
C LYS A 178 -23.42 19.36 -10.01
N VAL A 179 -22.28 19.66 -10.60
CA VAL A 179 -21.13 20.24 -9.91
C VAL A 179 -20.77 21.59 -10.52
N ALA A 180 -20.50 22.59 -9.68
CA ALA A 180 -19.89 23.85 -10.08
C ALA A 180 -18.53 24.03 -9.40
N PHE A 181 -17.51 24.29 -10.20
CA PHE A 181 -16.12 24.34 -9.75
C PHE A 181 -15.65 25.79 -9.59
N PHE A 182 -15.15 26.14 -8.40
CA PHE A 182 -14.58 27.45 -8.10
C PHE A 182 -13.11 27.30 -7.74
N GLY A 183 -12.22 27.98 -8.46
CA GLY A 183 -10.78 27.91 -8.20
C GLY A 183 -10.34 28.74 -6.99
N ILE A 184 -9.47 28.18 -6.15
CA ILE A 184 -8.83 28.87 -5.02
C ILE A 184 -7.39 28.38 -4.83
N GLY A 185 -6.42 29.15 -5.35
CA GLY A 185 -5.00 28.73 -5.31
C GLY A 185 -4.78 27.43 -6.08
N GLU A 186 -4.28 26.41 -5.39
CA GLU A 186 -4.04 25.06 -5.94
C GLU A 186 -5.19 24.07 -5.74
N SER A 187 -6.25 24.50 -5.04
CA SER A 187 -7.45 23.72 -4.71
C SER A 187 -8.70 24.30 -5.39
N SER A 188 -9.83 23.61 -5.25
CA SER A 188 -11.15 24.09 -5.65
C SER A 188 -12.21 23.99 -4.55
N ILE A 189 -13.27 24.77 -4.68
CA ILE A 189 -14.55 24.56 -4.01
C ILE A 189 -15.53 24.00 -5.03
N GLU A 190 -16.20 22.92 -4.66
CA GLU A 190 -17.17 22.24 -5.52
C GLU A 190 -18.56 22.31 -4.90
N LEU A 191 -19.47 23.03 -5.57
CA LEU A 191 -20.87 23.05 -5.16
C LEU A 191 -21.57 21.86 -5.78
N LEU A 192 -22.19 21.03 -4.93
CA LEU A 192 -22.86 19.78 -5.30
C LEU A 192 -24.37 19.98 -5.19
N GLU A 193 -25.04 20.05 -6.34
CA GLU A 193 -26.50 20.09 -6.44
C GLU A 193 -27.03 18.70 -6.82
N PRO A 194 -28.01 18.15 -6.07
CA PRO A 194 -28.57 16.85 -6.39
C PRO A 194 -29.40 16.89 -7.68
N LEU A 195 -29.22 15.92 -8.58
CA LEU A 195 -30.06 15.77 -9.79
C LEU A 195 -31.40 15.07 -9.50
N SER A 196 -31.51 14.39 -8.35
CA SER A 196 -32.71 13.68 -7.91
C SER A 196 -32.80 13.65 -6.38
N ASP A 197 -34.03 13.49 -5.86
CA ASP A 197 -34.28 13.33 -4.42
C ASP A 197 -33.68 12.04 -3.84
N ASP A 198 -33.39 11.06 -4.71
CA ASP A 198 -32.78 9.79 -4.32
C ASP A 198 -31.26 9.83 -4.23
N SER A 199 -30.62 10.93 -4.70
CA SER A 199 -29.17 11.11 -4.68
C SER A 199 -28.59 11.16 -3.26
N VAL A 200 -27.30 10.86 -3.13
CA VAL A 200 -26.58 10.90 -1.84
C VAL A 200 -26.61 12.32 -1.26
N ILE A 201 -26.46 13.34 -2.12
CA ILE A 201 -26.48 14.74 -1.73
C ILE A 201 -27.87 15.19 -1.26
N ALA A 202 -28.94 14.78 -1.94
CA ALA A 202 -30.30 15.10 -1.48
C ALA A 202 -30.57 14.55 -0.08
N LYS A 203 -30.22 13.27 0.16
CA LYS A 203 -30.33 12.62 1.47
C LYS A 203 -29.44 13.28 2.54
N TYR A 204 -28.26 13.76 2.15
CA TYR A 204 -27.39 14.53 3.04
C TYR A 204 -28.06 15.84 3.47
N ILE A 205 -28.53 16.63 2.51
CA ILE A 205 -29.17 17.92 2.76
C ILE A 205 -30.43 17.76 3.62
N GLU A 206 -31.25 16.73 3.37
CA GLU A 206 -32.43 16.44 4.19
C GLU A 206 -32.06 16.20 5.66
N LYS A 207 -30.98 15.45 5.90
CA LYS A 207 -30.57 15.04 7.24
C LYS A 207 -29.73 16.08 7.99
N LYS A 208 -28.94 16.88 7.28
CA LYS A 208 -27.89 17.75 7.85
C LYS A 208 -28.02 19.22 7.47
N GLY A 209 -28.85 19.55 6.48
CA GLY A 209 -28.86 20.86 5.83
C GLY A 209 -27.76 21.00 4.78
N GLU A 210 -27.77 22.14 4.10
CA GLU A 210 -26.69 22.55 3.19
C GLU A 210 -25.39 22.83 3.96
N GLY A 211 -24.24 22.57 3.34
CA GLY A 211 -22.94 22.78 3.99
C GLY A 211 -21.85 21.87 3.45
N ILE A 212 -20.67 21.92 4.09
CA ILE A 212 -19.53 21.08 3.72
C ILE A 212 -19.93 19.61 3.80
N HIS A 213 -19.74 18.88 2.70
CA HIS A 213 -20.03 17.46 2.57
C HIS A 213 -18.78 16.61 2.77
N HIS A 214 -17.68 16.96 2.11
CA HIS A 214 -16.44 16.18 2.13
C HIS A 214 -15.20 17.05 1.88
N ILE A 215 -14.04 16.50 2.21
CA ILE A 215 -12.73 17.05 1.87
C ILE A 215 -12.01 16.01 1.00
N ALA A 216 -11.50 16.44 -0.14
CA ALA A 216 -10.75 15.57 -1.04
C ALA A 216 -9.25 15.84 -0.99
N PHE A 217 -8.47 14.77 -0.94
CA PHE A 217 -7.02 14.84 -1.01
C PHE A 217 -6.51 14.24 -2.32
N GLU A 218 -5.55 14.92 -2.93
CA GLU A 218 -4.85 14.39 -4.09
C GLU A 218 -3.79 13.37 -3.67
N VAL A 219 -3.83 12.19 -4.30
CA VAL A 219 -2.92 11.07 -4.03
C VAL A 219 -2.39 10.50 -5.34
N LYS A 220 -1.25 9.80 -5.24
CA LYS A 220 -0.79 8.89 -6.29
C LYS A 220 -1.06 7.44 -5.91
N GLU A 221 -1.15 6.61 -6.94
CA GLU A 221 -1.32 5.16 -6.86
C GLU A 221 -2.54 4.80 -6.01
N LEU A 222 -3.72 5.37 -6.33
CA LEU A 222 -4.91 5.25 -5.51
C LEU A 222 -5.28 3.78 -5.24
N ALA A 223 -5.18 2.93 -6.26
CA ALA A 223 -5.46 1.51 -6.14
C ALA A 223 -4.54 0.81 -5.11
N GLU A 224 -3.25 1.12 -5.08
CA GLU A 224 -2.31 0.54 -4.11
C GLU A 224 -2.54 1.10 -2.71
N ARG A 225 -2.85 2.40 -2.59
CA ARG A 225 -3.23 3.03 -1.32
C ARG A 225 -4.47 2.38 -0.70
N LEU A 226 -5.48 2.05 -1.50
CA LEU A 226 -6.68 1.37 -1.00
C LEU A 226 -6.38 -0.05 -0.51
N LYS A 227 -5.47 -0.79 -1.15
CA LYS A 227 -5.02 -2.09 -0.64
C LYS A 227 -4.35 -1.96 0.73
N VAL A 228 -3.47 -0.98 0.89
CA VAL A 228 -2.84 -0.68 2.19
C VAL A 228 -3.91 -0.41 3.26
N TYR A 229 -4.91 0.41 2.93
CA TYR A 229 -6.00 0.71 3.86
C TYR A 229 -6.85 -0.51 4.22
N GLN A 230 -7.10 -1.41 3.27
CA GLN A 230 -7.81 -2.66 3.54
C GLN A 230 -7.01 -3.60 4.45
N GLU A 231 -5.71 -3.76 4.21
CA GLU A 231 -4.82 -4.54 5.07
C GLU A 231 -4.76 -3.98 6.49
N GLN A 232 -4.78 -2.66 6.62
CA GLN A 232 -4.86 -1.95 7.90
C GLN A 232 -6.28 -1.89 8.49
N GLN A 233 -7.27 -2.52 7.84
CA GLN A 233 -8.68 -2.54 8.25
C GLN A 233 -9.29 -1.15 8.44
N VAL A 234 -8.82 -0.16 7.68
CA VAL A 234 -9.41 1.18 7.64
C VAL A 234 -10.81 1.06 7.02
N PRO A 235 -11.88 1.58 7.67
CA PRO A 235 -13.21 1.55 7.10
C PRO A 235 -13.32 2.37 5.79
N LEU A 236 -13.60 1.70 4.68
CA LEU A 236 -13.79 2.31 3.35
C LEU A 236 -15.27 2.30 2.93
N ILE A 237 -15.67 3.28 2.10
CA ILE A 237 -16.93 3.21 1.34
C ILE A 237 -16.67 2.54 0.00
N HIS A 238 -15.53 2.86 -0.63
CA HIS A 238 -15.10 2.28 -1.90
C HIS A 238 -13.81 1.48 -1.70
N GLU A 239 -13.89 0.16 -1.91
CA GLU A 239 -12.74 -0.74 -1.85
C GLU A 239 -11.89 -0.67 -3.14
N THR A 240 -12.49 -0.27 -4.26
CA THR A 240 -11.81 -0.04 -5.53
C THR A 240 -12.08 1.39 -6.01
N PRO A 241 -11.16 1.99 -6.79
CA PRO A 241 -11.39 3.30 -7.40
C PRO A 241 -12.67 3.32 -8.25
N LYS A 242 -13.30 4.49 -8.33
CA LYS A 242 -14.44 4.79 -9.21
C LYS A 242 -14.12 6.02 -10.07
N GLU A 243 -14.84 6.19 -11.17
CA GLU A 243 -14.74 7.39 -11.99
C GLU A 243 -15.40 8.58 -11.30
N GLY A 244 -14.66 9.68 -11.17
CA GLY A 244 -15.11 10.94 -10.58
C GLY A 244 -15.21 12.07 -11.61
N ALA A 245 -15.36 13.29 -11.10
CA ALA A 245 -15.34 14.52 -11.89
C ALA A 245 -14.07 14.65 -12.73
N HIS A 246 -14.17 15.30 -13.89
CA HIS A 246 -13.04 15.53 -14.81
C HIS A 246 -12.22 14.27 -15.18
N GLY A 247 -12.84 13.09 -15.16
CA GLY A 247 -12.18 11.82 -15.53
C GLY A 247 -11.13 11.33 -14.52
N SER A 248 -11.16 11.86 -13.30
CA SER A 248 -10.34 11.40 -12.16
C SER A 248 -10.76 10.02 -11.67
N GLN A 249 -9.88 9.37 -10.93
CA GLN A 249 -10.19 8.18 -10.14
C GLN A 249 -10.37 8.59 -8.67
N ILE A 250 -11.48 8.20 -8.06
CA ILE A 250 -11.84 8.61 -6.71
C ILE A 250 -12.19 7.42 -5.81
N ALA A 251 -12.00 7.56 -4.50
CA ALA A 251 -12.51 6.63 -3.50
C ALA A 251 -12.80 7.34 -2.18
N PHE A 252 -13.89 6.96 -1.52
CA PHE A 252 -14.27 7.55 -0.23
C PHE A 252 -13.91 6.62 0.93
N LEU A 253 -13.40 7.23 2.00
CA LEU A 253 -13.25 6.59 3.30
C LEU A 253 -14.59 6.69 4.05
N HIS A 254 -14.94 5.66 4.82
CA HIS A 254 -16.13 5.75 5.66
C HIS A 254 -15.88 6.75 6.80
N PRO A 255 -16.81 7.66 7.12
CA PRO A 255 -16.63 8.65 8.19
C PRO A 255 -16.26 8.11 9.58
N LYS A 256 -16.48 6.81 9.83
CA LYS A 256 -16.05 6.13 11.07
C LYS A 256 -14.53 6.05 11.18
N ALA A 257 -13.81 6.04 10.06
CA ALA A 257 -12.35 6.06 10.01
C ALA A 257 -11.77 7.40 10.50
N ALA A 258 -12.54 8.49 10.42
CA ALA A 258 -12.04 9.85 10.61
C ALA A 258 -12.95 10.71 11.49
N ASN A 259 -13.45 10.13 12.59
CA ASN A 259 -14.24 10.84 13.61
C ASN A 259 -15.44 11.65 13.06
N GLY A 260 -16.06 11.16 11.98
CA GLY A 260 -17.23 11.78 11.35
C GLY A 260 -16.92 12.63 10.11
N VAL A 261 -15.65 12.83 9.76
CA VAL A 261 -15.26 13.53 8.51
C VAL A 261 -15.33 12.56 7.33
N LEU A 262 -15.95 12.99 6.24
CA LEU A 262 -15.95 12.26 4.97
C LEU A 262 -14.74 12.71 4.15
N PHE A 263 -13.77 11.81 3.97
CA PHE A 263 -12.62 12.04 3.11
C PHE A 263 -12.78 11.32 1.78
N GLU A 264 -12.46 12.05 0.71
CA GLU A 264 -12.27 11.52 -0.64
C GLU A 264 -10.76 11.48 -0.93
N LEU A 265 -10.32 10.42 -1.60
CA LEU A 265 -9.02 10.36 -2.25
C LEU A 265 -9.23 10.48 -3.75
N CYS A 266 -8.50 11.39 -4.38
CA CYS A 266 -8.58 11.67 -5.81
C CYS A 266 -7.22 11.49 -6.47
N GLU A 267 -7.20 10.80 -7.60
CA GLU A 267 -6.05 10.63 -8.48
C GLU A 267 -6.43 11.12 -9.89
N HIS A 268 -5.86 12.24 -10.31
CA HIS A 268 -6.00 12.73 -11.68
C HIS A 268 -5.12 11.93 -12.63
N LYS A 269 -5.58 11.75 -13.87
CA LYS A 269 -4.71 11.23 -14.94
C LYS A 269 -3.55 12.21 -15.14
N LYS A 270 -2.32 11.71 -15.18
CA LYS A 270 -1.17 12.53 -15.57
C LYS A 270 -1.45 13.13 -16.95
N GLU A 271 -1.44 14.45 -17.05
CA GLU A 271 -1.26 15.11 -18.34
C GLU A 271 0.17 14.82 -18.78
N ASP A 272 0.32 14.13 -19.92
CA ASP A 272 1.62 13.88 -20.57
C ASP A 272 2.22 15.16 -21.18
#